data_AF-A0A350NWA6-F1
#
_entry.id   AF-A0A350NWA6-F1
#
_cell.length_a   1.000
_cell.length_b   1.000
_cell.length_c   1.000
_cell.angle_alpha   90.00
_cell.angle_beta   90.00
_cell.angle_gamma   90.00
#
_symmetry.space_group_name_H-M   'P 1'
#
loop_
_entity.id
_entity.type
_entity.pdbx_description
1 polymer ?
#
loop_
_entity_poly.entity_id
_entity_poly.type
_entity_poly.pdbx_seq_one_letter_code
_entity_poly.pdbx_strand_id
1 'polypeptide(L)'
;MINKKNQLKMKNARTFLTALSASMLLISCGAGTESTGAASTSLDQDACSCLVEMNASLTELMSAEQSSDWTVQDWTQALTENTSACMLVERTPEELNAWSKAQLACDEFAAYTTLVGQFREQLIAVREATREMPTNMNEITDGGAKGLLDQLSKGNQ
;
A
#
# COMPACT_ATOMS: atom_id res chain seq x y z
N MET A 1 -38.53 -30.33 -8.44
CA MET A 1 -39.39 -29.73 -9.48
C MET A 1 -39.76 -28.30 -9.07
N ILE A 2 -39.89 -27.40 -10.05
CA ILE A 2 -40.08 -25.92 -9.98
C ILE A 2 -38.76 -25.19 -9.64
N ASN A 3 -37.94 -24.63 -10.53
CA ASN A 3 -38.11 -23.91 -11.82
C ASN A 3 -38.91 -22.60 -11.72
N LYS A 4 -38.20 -21.47 -11.53
CA LYS A 4 -38.61 -20.18 -12.09
C LYS A 4 -37.41 -19.28 -12.36
N LYS A 5 -37.16 -19.12 -13.65
CA LYS A 5 -36.42 -18.07 -14.34
C LYS A 5 -36.60 -16.70 -13.68
N ASN A 6 -35.54 -15.89 -13.65
CA ASN A 6 -35.64 -14.50 -14.09
C ASN A 6 -34.29 -14.00 -14.60
N GLN A 7 -34.19 -14.08 -15.92
CA GLN A 7 -33.26 -13.36 -16.78
C GLN A 7 -33.57 -11.87 -16.71
N LEU A 8 -32.60 -11.04 -16.36
CA LEU A 8 -32.61 -9.63 -16.74
C LEU A 8 -31.29 -9.31 -17.45
N LYS A 9 -31.35 -9.53 -18.76
CA LYS A 9 -30.49 -8.85 -19.74
C LYS A 9 -30.64 -7.34 -19.54
N MET A 10 -29.52 -6.63 -19.43
CA MET A 10 -29.48 -5.24 -19.88
C MET A 10 -28.20 -5.03 -20.70
N LYS A 11 -28.37 -5.10 -22.02
CA LYS A 11 -27.45 -4.53 -22.99
C LYS A 11 -27.72 -3.03 -23.00
N ASN A 12 -26.73 -2.21 -22.67
CA ASN A 12 -26.73 -0.80 -23.04
C ASN A 12 -25.42 -0.46 -23.73
N ALA A 13 -25.51 -0.40 -25.05
CA ALA A 13 -24.57 0.28 -25.91
C ALA A 13 -24.68 1.79 -25.65
N ARG A 14 -23.54 2.48 -25.55
CA ARG A 14 -23.42 3.89 -25.91
C ARG A 14 -21.96 4.25 -26.16
N THR A 15 -21.61 4.16 -27.43
CA THR A 15 -20.54 4.89 -28.11
C THR A 15 -20.60 6.37 -27.75
N PHE A 16 -19.51 6.95 -27.26
CA PHE A 16 -19.25 8.39 -27.39
C PHE A 16 -17.75 8.61 -27.63
N LEU A 17 -17.45 8.90 -28.91
CA LEU A 17 -16.23 9.55 -29.37
C LEU A 17 -16.17 10.96 -28.77
N THR A 18 -15.09 11.29 -28.05
CA THR A 18 -14.69 12.67 -27.85
C THR A 18 -13.23 12.82 -28.26
N ALA A 19 -13.04 13.63 -29.30
CA ALA A 19 -11.77 14.05 -29.83
C ALA A 19 -11.08 14.96 -28.81
N LEU A 20 -9.87 14.60 -28.37
CA LEU A 20 -8.99 15.48 -27.62
C LEU A 20 -7.95 16.05 -28.58
N SER A 21 -8.17 17.33 -28.88
CA SER A 21 -7.36 18.21 -29.69
C SER A 21 -5.93 18.27 -29.16
N ALA A 22 -4.98 18.15 -30.07
CA ALA A 22 -3.61 18.59 -29.86
C ALA A 22 -3.59 20.11 -29.64
N SER A 23 -2.84 20.58 -28.64
CA SER A 23 -2.27 21.92 -28.64
C SER A 23 -0.93 21.93 -27.93
N MET A 24 0.01 22.54 -28.63
CA MET A 24 1.45 22.67 -28.42
C MET A 24 1.88 23.27 -27.07
N LEU A 25 2.98 22.72 -26.58
CA LEU A 25 4.18 23.40 -26.06
C LEU A 25 4.14 24.93 -26.00
N LEU A 26 4.35 25.51 -24.80
CA LEU A 26 5.29 26.62 -24.62
C LEU A 26 5.97 26.60 -23.24
N ILE A 27 7.25 26.88 -23.33
CA ILE A 27 8.27 27.11 -22.30
C ILE A 27 7.88 28.28 -21.39
N SER A 28 8.09 28.16 -20.07
CA SER A 28 8.58 29.29 -19.27
C SER A 28 9.35 28.81 -18.03
N CYS A 29 10.62 29.22 -17.98
CA CYS A 29 11.44 29.31 -16.80
C CYS A 29 11.31 30.77 -16.33
N GLY A 30 10.81 31.01 -15.12
CA GLY A 30 10.59 32.36 -14.60
C GLY A 30 10.11 32.34 -13.16
N ALA A 31 10.91 32.94 -12.27
CA ALA A 31 10.70 33.03 -10.84
C ALA A 31 9.52 33.95 -10.44
N GLY A 32 8.95 33.68 -9.25
CA GLY A 32 8.37 34.72 -8.39
C GLY A 32 6.84 34.83 -8.38
N THR A 33 6.25 34.26 -7.33
CA THR A 33 5.05 34.72 -6.60
C THR A 33 3.78 35.04 -7.38
N GLU A 34 2.80 34.13 -7.31
CA GLU A 34 1.45 34.45 -6.82
C GLU A 34 0.66 33.15 -6.59
N SER A 35 0.09 33.07 -5.39
CA SER A 35 -0.85 32.04 -4.96
C SER A 35 -2.12 32.15 -5.80
N THR A 36 -2.11 31.54 -6.99
CA THR A 36 -3.32 31.33 -7.77
C THR A 36 -3.89 30.00 -7.33
N GLY A 37 -4.89 30.07 -6.46
CA GLY A 37 -5.70 28.93 -6.06
C GLY A 37 -6.30 28.28 -7.29
N ALA A 38 -5.63 27.27 -7.81
CA ALA A 38 -6.30 26.16 -8.43
C ALA A 38 -6.93 25.39 -7.28
N ALA A 39 -8.18 25.75 -6.96
CA ALA A 39 -9.10 24.82 -6.34
C ALA A 39 -9.31 23.68 -7.36
N SER A 40 -8.31 22.81 -7.49
CA SER A 40 -8.54 21.44 -7.87
C SER A 40 -9.52 20.93 -6.83
N THR A 41 -10.66 20.44 -7.30
CA THR A 41 -11.51 19.54 -6.54
C THR A 41 -10.70 18.25 -6.30
N SER A 42 -9.67 18.34 -5.46
CA SER A 42 -9.03 17.20 -4.84
C SER A 42 -10.06 16.59 -3.91
N LEU A 43 -9.96 15.29 -3.68
CA LEU A 43 -10.41 14.74 -2.41
C LEU A 43 -9.56 15.41 -1.33
N ASP A 44 -9.93 16.62 -0.93
CA ASP A 44 -9.35 17.37 0.20
C ASP A 44 -9.86 16.71 1.49
N GLN A 45 -9.51 15.43 1.65
CA GLN A 45 -9.74 14.72 2.89
C GLN A 45 -8.69 15.22 3.87
N ASP A 46 -9.20 15.96 4.85
CA ASP A 46 -8.47 16.46 6.00
C ASP A 46 -7.59 15.36 6.61
N ALA A 47 -6.37 15.73 7.03
CA ALA A 47 -5.37 14.79 7.52
C ALA A 47 -5.85 14.01 8.74
N CYS A 48 -6.67 14.62 9.61
CA CYS A 48 -7.24 13.97 10.78
C CYS A 48 -8.39 13.04 10.39
N SER A 49 -9.23 13.44 9.44
CA SER A 49 -10.27 12.55 8.90
C SER A 49 -9.67 11.28 8.28
N CYS A 50 -8.60 11.42 7.51
CA CYS A 50 -7.89 10.25 6.96
C CYS A 50 -7.26 9.39 8.06
N LEU A 51 -6.71 10.01 9.11
CA LEU A 51 -6.12 9.29 10.24
C LEU A 51 -7.16 8.44 11.00
N VAL A 52 -8.39 8.93 11.13
CA VAL A 52 -9.52 8.17 11.68
C VAL A 52 -9.83 6.94 10.83
N GLU A 53 -9.90 7.11 9.49
CA GLU A 53 -10.11 5.98 8.58
C GLU A 53 -8.96 4.96 8.66
N MET A 54 -7.71 5.43 8.72
CA MET A 54 -6.52 4.57 8.85
C MET A 54 -6.54 3.78 10.16
N ASN A 55 -6.95 4.42 11.26
CA ASN A 55 -7.13 3.75 12.55
C ASN A 55 -8.19 2.66 12.49
N ALA A 56 -9.35 2.95 11.90
CA ALA A 56 -10.43 1.99 11.78
C ALA A 56 -9.98 0.78 10.92
N SER A 57 -9.41 1.04 9.75
CA SER A 57 -8.86 0.02 8.85
C SER A 57 -7.84 -0.90 9.54
N LEU A 58 -6.88 -0.31 10.26
CA LEU A 58 -5.84 -1.10 10.92
C LEU A 58 -6.38 -1.86 12.15
N THR A 59 -7.37 -1.30 12.84
CA THR A 59 -8.03 -1.97 13.99
C THR A 59 -8.82 -3.17 13.52
N GLU A 60 -9.56 -3.04 12.42
CA GLU A 60 -10.30 -4.14 11.79
C GLU A 60 -9.35 -5.25 11.35
N LEU A 61 -8.26 -4.90 10.66
CA LEU A 61 -7.23 -5.84 10.24
C LEU A 61 -6.64 -6.62 11.44
N MET A 62 -6.35 -5.92 12.54
CA MET A 62 -5.79 -6.55 13.75
C MET A 62 -6.82 -7.34 14.57
N SER A 63 -8.11 -7.11 14.36
CA SER A 63 -9.19 -7.83 15.06
C SER A 63 -9.62 -9.11 14.33
N ALA A 64 -9.11 -9.35 13.12
CA ALA A 64 -9.45 -10.54 12.34
C ALA A 64 -9.04 -11.81 13.10
N GLU A 65 -10.04 -12.60 13.53
CA GLU A 65 -9.93 -13.76 14.41
C GLU A 65 -9.01 -14.90 13.90
N GLN A 66 -8.48 -14.78 12.67
CA GLN A 66 -7.64 -15.79 11.98
C GLN A 66 -6.15 -15.41 11.88
N SER A 67 -5.72 -14.37 12.60
CA SER A 67 -4.43 -13.74 12.40
C SER A 67 -3.20 -14.55 12.88
N SER A 68 -3.41 -15.63 13.64
CA SER A 68 -2.32 -16.45 14.20
C SER A 68 -1.63 -17.34 13.17
N ASP A 69 -2.35 -17.72 12.11
CA ASP A 69 -1.85 -18.66 11.10
C ASP A 69 -1.41 -17.94 9.81
N TRP A 70 -1.57 -16.62 9.77
CA TRP A 70 -1.23 -15.80 8.62
C TRP A 70 0.28 -15.65 8.47
N THR A 71 0.76 -15.87 7.25
CA THR A 71 2.14 -15.57 6.87
C THR A 71 2.36 -14.06 6.75
N VAL A 72 3.62 -13.63 6.67
CA VAL A 72 3.96 -12.22 6.38
C VAL A 72 3.31 -11.74 5.07
N GLN A 73 3.17 -12.64 4.09
CA GLN A 73 2.54 -12.31 2.81
C GLN A 73 1.03 -12.07 2.98
N ASP A 74 0.34 -12.91 3.74
CA ASP A 74 -1.09 -12.76 4.02
C ASP A 74 -1.38 -11.44 4.74
N TRP A 75 -0.58 -11.11 5.76
CA TRP A 75 -0.68 -9.83 6.46
C TRP A 75 -0.44 -8.62 5.55
N THR A 76 0.54 -8.71 4.64
CA THR A 76 0.86 -7.61 3.71
C THR A 76 -0.25 -7.42 2.68
N GLN A 77 -0.81 -8.53 2.19
CA GLN A 77 -1.95 -8.49 1.28
C GLN A 77 -3.18 -7.90 1.97
N ALA A 78 -3.51 -8.37 3.17
CA ALA A 78 -4.65 -7.87 3.94
C ALA A 78 -4.50 -6.38 4.29
N LEU A 79 -3.28 -5.91 4.60
CA LEU A 79 -3.02 -4.47 4.76
C LEU A 79 -3.31 -3.68 3.49
N THR A 80 -2.90 -4.20 2.33
CA THR A 80 -3.14 -3.56 1.03
C THR A 80 -4.64 -3.49 0.72
N GLU A 81 -5.36 -4.57 0.98
CA GLU A 81 -6.81 -4.66 0.75
C GLU A 81 -7.61 -3.76 1.71
N ASN A 82 -7.14 -3.59 2.95
CA ASN A 82 -7.80 -2.76 3.97
C ASN A 82 -7.27 -1.31 4.02
N THR A 83 -6.36 -0.93 3.13
CA THR A 83 -5.81 0.43 3.10
C THR A 83 -6.92 1.44 2.83
N SER A 84 -7.05 2.45 3.69
CA SER A 84 -8.07 3.49 3.58
C SER A 84 -7.90 4.27 2.28
N ALA A 85 -9.01 4.62 1.61
CA ALA A 85 -8.98 5.30 0.32
C ALA A 85 -8.20 6.63 0.34
N CYS A 86 -8.22 7.32 1.49
CA CYS A 86 -7.49 8.57 1.71
C CYS A 86 -5.96 8.45 1.57
N MET A 87 -5.41 7.25 1.78
CA MET A 87 -3.99 6.92 1.60
C MET A 87 -3.61 6.71 0.15
N LEU A 88 -4.59 6.45 -0.73
CA LEU A 88 -4.38 6.22 -2.15
C LEU A 88 -4.38 7.53 -2.96
N VAL A 89 -4.66 8.66 -2.32
CA VAL A 89 -4.62 9.98 -2.95
C VAL A 89 -3.16 10.31 -3.29
N GLU A 90 -2.89 10.41 -4.59
CA GLU A 90 -1.59 10.87 -5.10
C GLU A 90 -1.33 12.31 -4.66
N ARG A 91 -0.21 12.52 -3.98
CA ARG A 91 0.24 13.81 -3.47
C ARG A 91 1.67 14.04 -3.94
N THR A 92 2.00 15.28 -4.29
CA THR A 92 3.39 15.70 -4.48
C THR A 92 4.18 15.53 -3.18
N PRO A 93 5.54 15.48 -3.23
CA PRO A 93 6.35 15.40 -2.01
C PRO A 93 6.10 16.54 -1.02
N GLU A 94 5.81 17.74 -1.52
CA GLU A 94 5.51 18.93 -0.69
C GLU A 94 4.16 18.77 0.02
N GLU A 95 3.13 18.34 -0.71
CA GLU A 95 1.79 18.06 -0.15
C GLU A 95 1.84 16.91 0.85
N LEU A 96 2.59 15.84 0.56
CA LEU A 96 2.74 14.70 1.47
C LEU A 96 3.42 15.11 2.78
N ASN A 97 4.44 15.98 2.70
CA ASN A 97 5.12 16.52 3.89
C ASN A 97 4.17 17.40 4.72
N ALA A 98 3.42 18.30 4.07
CA ALA A 98 2.44 19.14 4.76
C ALA A 98 1.33 18.30 5.40
N TRP A 99 0.81 17.30 4.69
CA TRP A 99 -0.21 16.38 5.16
C TRP A 99 0.28 15.53 6.34
N SER A 100 1.50 14.98 6.25
CA SER A 100 2.11 14.22 7.36
C SER A 100 2.31 15.09 8.60
N LYS A 101 2.73 16.36 8.44
CA LYS A 101 2.81 17.32 9.56
C LYS A 101 1.45 17.63 10.16
N ALA A 102 0.41 17.75 9.32
CA ALA A 102 -0.95 17.97 9.80
C ALA A 102 -1.45 16.77 10.64
N GLN A 103 -1.12 15.53 10.25
CA GLN A 103 -1.46 14.34 11.04
C GLN A 103 -0.87 14.37 12.46
N LEU A 104 0.33 14.95 12.65
CA LEU A 104 0.96 15.07 13.97
C LEU A 104 0.14 15.91 14.96
N ALA A 105 -0.71 16.80 14.46
CA ALA A 105 -1.55 17.68 15.26
C ALA A 105 -2.92 17.06 15.59
N CYS A 106 -3.25 15.89 15.03
CA CYS A 106 -4.52 15.22 15.27
C CYS A 106 -4.51 14.44 16.59
N ASP A 107 -5.63 14.46 17.32
CA ASP A 107 -5.76 13.79 18.62
C ASP A 107 -5.57 12.26 18.51
N GLU A 108 -5.98 11.68 17.37
CA GLU A 108 -5.92 10.25 17.09
C GLU A 108 -4.52 9.75 16.70
N PHE A 109 -3.53 10.64 16.55
CA PHE A 109 -2.19 10.27 16.10
C PHE A 109 -1.47 9.36 17.09
N ALA A 110 -1.64 9.59 18.39
CA ALA A 110 -1.05 8.73 19.42
C ALA A 110 -1.64 7.31 19.37
N ALA A 111 -2.95 7.18 19.13
CA ALA A 111 -3.60 5.88 18.99
C ALA A 111 -3.11 5.17 17.71
N TYR A 112 -3.02 5.90 16.60
CA TYR A 112 -2.54 5.37 15.32
C TYR A 112 -1.11 4.84 15.38
N THR A 113 -0.18 5.62 15.93
CA THR A 113 1.21 5.20 16.08
C THR A 113 1.37 3.97 16.98
N THR A 114 0.56 3.87 18.03
CA THR A 114 0.51 2.69 18.90
C THR A 114 0.08 1.45 18.12
N LEU A 115 -1.00 1.56 17.35
CA LEU A 115 -1.55 0.47 16.56
C LEU A 115 -0.59 0.01 15.45
N VAL A 116 0.07 0.96 14.76
CA VAL A 116 1.15 0.66 13.81
C VAL A 116 2.31 -0.07 14.49
N GLY A 117 2.65 0.31 15.72
CA GLY A 117 3.66 -0.38 16.53
C GLY A 117 3.30 -1.84 16.76
N GLN A 118 2.08 -2.10 17.25
CA GLN A 118 1.58 -3.46 17.49
C GLN A 118 1.54 -4.30 16.22
N PHE A 119 1.07 -3.73 15.11
CA PHE A 119 1.08 -4.41 13.82
C PHE A 119 2.49 -4.79 13.37
N ARG A 120 3.49 -3.92 13.57
CA ARG A 120 4.89 -4.23 13.27
C ARG A 120 5.45 -5.35 14.15
N GLU A 121 5.14 -5.35 15.44
CA GLU A 121 5.53 -6.42 16.36
C GLU A 121 4.94 -7.76 15.91
N GLN A 122 3.67 -7.77 15.50
CA GLN A 122 3.03 -8.96 14.94
C GLN A 122 3.75 -9.47 13.69
N LEU A 123 4.09 -8.60 12.73
CA LEU A 123 4.84 -8.98 11.54
C LEU A 123 6.23 -9.55 11.86
N ILE A 124 6.90 -9.01 12.89
CA ILE A 124 8.19 -9.53 13.36
C ILE A 124 8.01 -10.92 13.95
N ALA A 125 7.03 -11.11 14.83
CA ALA A 125 6.75 -12.41 15.45
C ALA A 125 6.43 -13.49 14.41
N VAL A 126 5.60 -13.18 13.41
CA VAL A 126 5.29 -14.10 12.31
C VAL A 126 6.55 -14.43 11.50
N ARG A 127 7.38 -13.43 11.18
CA ARG A 127 8.64 -13.66 10.47
C ARG A 127 9.58 -14.56 11.25
N GLU A 128 9.72 -14.36 12.55
CA GLU A 128 10.58 -15.17 13.40
C GLU A 128 10.07 -16.61 13.53
N ALA A 129 8.76 -16.80 13.65
CA ALA A 129 8.13 -18.13 13.67
C ALA A 129 8.26 -18.87 12.33
N THR A 130 8.25 -18.14 11.20
CA THR A 130 8.34 -18.72 9.85
C THR A 130 9.80 -18.94 9.40
N ARG A 131 10.77 -18.32 10.08
CA ARG A 131 12.18 -18.51 9.77
C ARG A 131 12.60 -19.90 10.26
N GLU A 132 12.52 -20.90 9.39
CA GLU A 132 13.14 -22.20 9.62
C GLU A 132 14.58 -21.95 10.10
N MET A 133 14.86 -22.24 11.37
CA MET A 133 16.22 -22.38 11.85
C MET A 133 16.75 -23.65 11.16
N PRO A 134 17.78 -23.59 10.30
CA PRO A 134 18.40 -24.80 9.81
C PRO A 134 18.99 -25.53 11.02
N THR A 135 18.30 -26.60 11.44
CA THR A 135 18.64 -27.40 12.62
C THR A 135 19.98 -28.12 12.45
N ASN A 136 20.52 -28.17 11.23
CA ASN A 136 21.78 -28.81 10.93
C ASN A 136 22.73 -27.87 10.16
N MET A 137 23.79 -27.44 10.85
CA MET A 137 24.93 -26.76 10.25
C MET A 137 25.60 -27.59 9.13
N ASN A 138 25.31 -28.90 9.07
CA ASN A 138 25.75 -29.83 8.03
C ASN A 138 25.05 -29.65 6.67
N GLU A 139 23.89 -28.98 6.60
CA GLU A 139 23.23 -28.67 5.31
C GLU A 139 23.76 -27.38 4.65
N ILE A 140 24.53 -26.57 5.39
CA ILE A 140 25.17 -25.35 4.88
C ILE A 140 26.55 -25.67 4.27
N THR A 141 27.10 -26.87 4.52
CA THR A 141 28.45 -27.25 4.12
C THR A 141 28.51 -28.62 3.48
N ASP A 142 28.08 -28.73 2.23
CA ASP A 142 28.69 -29.70 1.29
C ASP A 142 29.37 -28.99 0.09
N GLY A 143 29.69 -27.71 0.29
CA GLY A 143 30.45 -26.92 -0.68
C GLY A 143 30.90 -25.56 -0.16
N GLY A 144 30.21 -24.98 0.83
CA GLY A 144 30.53 -23.66 1.39
C GLY A 144 30.78 -22.58 0.32
N ALA A 145 31.44 -21.48 0.69
CA ALA A 145 31.80 -20.39 -0.23
C ALA A 145 32.61 -20.86 -1.46
N LYS A 146 33.24 -22.04 -1.39
CA LYS A 146 34.01 -22.65 -2.47
C LYS A 146 33.10 -23.20 -3.59
N GLY A 147 31.92 -23.74 -3.26
CA GLY A 147 30.93 -24.20 -4.23
C GLY A 147 30.31 -23.06 -5.03
N LEU A 148 30.11 -21.89 -4.42
CA LEU A 148 29.62 -20.68 -5.10
C LEU A 148 30.67 -20.09 -6.06
N LEU A 149 31.96 -20.10 -5.68
CA LEU A 149 33.06 -19.67 -6.54
C LEU A 149 33.26 -20.59 -7.75
N ASP A 150 33.08 -21.90 -7.57
CA ASP A 150 33.23 -22.89 -8.65
C ASP A 150 32.09 -22.80 -9.67
N GLN A 151 30.87 -22.48 -9.23
CA GLN A 151 29.72 -22.24 -10.12
C GLN A 151 29.86 -20.95 -10.93
N LEU A 152 30.37 -19.86 -10.33
CA LEU A 152 30.67 -18.62 -11.05
C LEU A 152 31.82 -18.78 -12.05
N SER A 153 32.83 -19.60 -11.71
CA SER A 153 33.95 -19.89 -12.61
C SER A 153 33.55 -20.74 -13.83
N LYS A 154 32.48 -21.54 -13.72
CA LYS A 154 31.99 -22.41 -14.81
C LYS A 154 30.91 -21.77 -15.68
N GLY A 155 30.24 -20.71 -15.20
CA GLY A 155 29.17 -20.02 -15.93
C GLY A 155 29.63 -18.95 -16.94
N ASN A 156 30.94 -18.80 -17.17
CA ASN A 156 31.50 -17.76 -18.05
C ASN A 156 32.35 -18.32 -19.21
N GLN A 157 31.99 -19.51 -19.72
CA GLN A 157 32.45 -20.02 -21.02
C GLN A 157 31.26 -20.31 -21.93
#